data_AF-A0A385SGT3-F1
#
_entry.id   AF-A0A385SGT3-F1
#
_cell.length_a   1.000
_cell.length_b   1.000
_cell.length_c   1.000
_cell.angle_alpha   90.00
_cell.angle_beta   90.00
_cell.angle_gamma   90.00
#
_symmetry.space_group_name_H-M   'P 1'
#
loop_
_entity.id
_entity.type
_entity.pdbx_description
1 polymer ?
#
loop_
_entity_poly.entity_id
_entity_poly.type
_entity_poly.pdbx_seq_one_letter_code
_entity_poly.pdbx_strand_id
1 'polypeptide(L)'
;MNKKQIVKAIIVLICLTGYHQLCAQTLTKEAITGEWLCREATNLADDPETKAAMEVMKKGFLNARFIFKTDGIFNLILSKESPAVLKEMDFLNNRKWFFYPDKSMIAIGTPKENLMQIFVEEQNGSTIFLIHETPLALKMEKVQKE
;
A
#
# COMPACT_ATOMS: atom_id res chain seq x y z
N MET A 1 17.04 -47.54 -25.50
CA MET A 1 16.05 -46.45 -25.72
C MET A 1 16.25 -45.89 -27.13
N ASN A 2 15.22 -45.89 -27.98
CA ASN A 2 15.32 -45.45 -29.39
C ASN A 2 15.50 -43.91 -29.48
N LYS A 3 16.27 -43.41 -30.46
CA LYS A 3 16.42 -41.97 -30.76
C LYS A 3 15.10 -41.17 -30.72
N LYS A 4 13.98 -41.74 -31.20
CA LYS A 4 12.65 -41.11 -31.12
C LYS A 4 12.14 -40.92 -29.68
N GLN A 5 12.47 -41.83 -28.77
CA GLN A 5 12.11 -41.70 -27.36
C GLN A 5 13.01 -40.71 -26.62
N ILE A 6 14.29 -40.63 -26.99
CA ILE A 6 15.22 -39.63 -26.47
C ILE A 6 14.76 -38.22 -26.87
N VAL A 7 14.38 -38.00 -28.14
CA VAL A 7 13.87 -36.71 -28.62
C VAL A 7 12.56 -36.32 -27.94
N LYS A 8 11.62 -37.27 -27.76
CA LYS A 8 10.37 -37.01 -27.02
C LYS A 8 10.62 -36.65 -25.55
N ALA A 9 11.57 -37.33 -24.89
CA ALA A 9 11.92 -37.04 -23.51
C ALA A 9 12.56 -35.64 -23.34
N ILE A 10 13.39 -35.22 -24.30
CA ILE A 10 14.01 -33.88 -24.30
C ILE A 10 12.96 -32.77 -24.48
N ILE A 11 11.95 -32.98 -25.35
CA ILE A 11 10.88 -31.99 -25.56
C ILE A 11 10.01 -31.83 -24.30
N VAL A 12 9.69 -32.93 -23.60
CA VAL A 12 8.92 -32.88 -22.34
C VAL A 12 9.72 -32.18 -21.23
N LEU A 13 11.04 -32.35 -21.18
CA LEU A 13 11.90 -31.73 -20.18
C LEU A 13 12.04 -30.20 -20.36
N ILE A 14 12.04 -29.71 -21.61
CA ILE A 14 12.12 -28.27 -21.91
C ILE A 14 10.81 -27.55 -21.55
N CYS A 15 9.64 -28.18 -21.76
CA CYS A 15 8.35 -27.61 -21.40
C CYS A 15 8.13 -27.44 -19.88
N LEU A 16 8.83 -28.21 -19.05
CA LEU A 16 8.69 -28.16 -17.58
C LEU A 16 9.49 -27.03 -16.91
N THR A 17 10.37 -26.33 -17.64
CA THR A 17 11.23 -25.28 -17.07
C THR A 17 10.72 -23.84 -17.29
N GLY A 18 9.56 -23.69 -17.94
CA GLY A 18 9.08 -22.38 -18.43
C GLY A 18 8.20 -21.54 -17.50
N TYR A 19 7.83 -21.99 -16.29
CA TYR A 19 6.72 -21.35 -15.53
C TYR A 19 7.08 -20.77 -14.16
N HIS A 20 8.32 -20.33 -13.95
CA HIS A 20 8.68 -19.53 -12.77
C HIS A 20 9.31 -18.20 -13.15
N GLN A 21 8.66 -17.44 -14.03
CA GLN A 21 8.77 -15.98 -13.96
C GLN A 21 7.85 -15.50 -12.83
N LEU A 22 8.27 -15.74 -11.60
CA LEU A 22 7.89 -14.86 -10.49
C LEU A 22 8.56 -13.53 -10.76
N CYS A 23 8.00 -12.73 -11.67
CA CYS A 23 8.30 -11.32 -11.71
C CYS A 23 7.84 -10.75 -10.37
N ALA A 24 8.78 -10.55 -9.45
CA ALA A 24 8.62 -9.55 -8.42
C ALA A 24 8.44 -8.22 -9.15
N GLN A 25 7.19 -7.86 -9.47
CA GLN A 25 6.89 -6.59 -10.09
C GLN A 25 7.31 -5.53 -9.09
N THR A 26 8.35 -4.77 -9.42
CA THR A 26 8.76 -3.65 -8.60
C THR A 26 7.61 -2.64 -8.63
N LEU A 27 7.03 -2.36 -7.47
CA LEU A 27 5.98 -1.36 -7.33
C LEU A 27 6.48 -0.02 -7.89
N THR A 28 5.68 0.61 -8.75
CA THR A 28 6.06 1.87 -9.42
C THR A 28 5.26 3.05 -8.88
N LYS A 29 5.75 4.28 -9.12
CA LYS A 29 5.02 5.49 -8.74
C LYS A 29 3.67 5.56 -9.46
N GLU A 30 3.61 5.11 -10.71
CA GLU A 30 2.39 5.07 -11.52
C GLU A 30 1.37 4.09 -10.91
N ALA A 31 1.84 2.96 -10.38
CA ALA A 31 0.98 2.01 -9.67
C ALA A 31 0.38 2.61 -8.39
N ILE A 32 1.13 3.44 -7.66
CA ILE A 32 0.63 4.16 -6.47
C ILE A 32 -0.29 5.33 -6.82
N THR A 33 -0.05 6.01 -7.94
CA THR A 33 -0.81 7.20 -8.33
C THR A 33 -2.29 6.87 -8.51
N GLY A 34 -3.18 7.70 -7.95
CA GLY A 34 -4.62 7.51 -7.96
C GLY A 34 -5.27 7.72 -6.59
N GLU A 35 -6.53 7.32 -6.49
CA GLU A 35 -7.31 7.36 -5.26
C GLU A 35 -7.41 5.96 -4.66
N TRP A 36 -7.19 5.87 -3.36
CA TRP A 36 -7.21 4.63 -2.59
C TRP A 36 -8.16 4.76 -1.42
N LEU A 37 -9.07 3.81 -1.31
CA LEU A 37 -10.07 3.74 -0.26
C LEU A 37 -9.65 2.69 0.79
N CYS A 38 -9.57 3.10 2.05
CA CYS A 38 -9.31 2.18 3.14
C CYS A 38 -10.58 1.36 3.47
N ARG A 39 -10.51 0.04 3.27
CA ARG A 39 -11.62 -0.88 3.52
C ARG A 39 -11.57 -1.52 4.88
N GLU A 40 -10.38 -1.78 5.37
CA GLU A 40 -10.14 -2.36 6.68
C GLU A 40 -8.94 -1.68 7.31
N ALA A 41 -8.95 -1.54 8.63
CA ALA A 41 -7.84 -1.02 9.38
C ALA A 41 -7.55 -1.97 10.56
N THR A 42 -6.27 -2.25 10.79
CA THR A 42 -5.81 -3.19 11.81
C THR A 42 -4.88 -2.46 12.76
N ASN A 43 -5.13 -2.68 14.04
CA ASN A 43 -4.31 -2.17 15.14
C ASN A 43 -3.23 -3.20 15.46
N LEU A 44 -1.97 -2.78 15.32
CA LEU A 44 -0.79 -3.60 15.55
C LEU A 44 -0.13 -3.31 16.91
N ALA A 45 -0.76 -2.48 17.76
CA ALA A 45 -0.21 -2.17 19.07
C ALA A 45 -0.31 -3.38 20.02
N ASP A 46 0.81 -3.69 20.67
CA ASP A 46 0.90 -4.81 21.62
C ASP A 46 0.59 -4.37 23.07
N ASP A 47 0.87 -3.12 23.43
CA ASP A 47 0.60 -2.62 24.78
C ASP A 47 -0.86 -2.10 24.92
N PRO A 48 -1.51 -2.30 26.09
CA PRO A 48 -2.93 -1.96 26.25
C PRO A 48 -3.28 -0.48 26.07
N GLU A 49 -2.38 0.44 26.44
CA GLU A 49 -2.64 1.89 26.40
C GLU A 49 -2.66 2.39 24.96
N THR A 50 -1.61 2.09 24.20
CA THR A 50 -1.52 2.41 22.76
C THR A 50 -2.64 1.72 22.01
N LYS A 51 -2.95 0.46 22.35
CA LYS A 51 -4.02 -0.29 21.70
C LYS A 51 -5.37 0.42 21.82
N ALA A 52 -5.73 0.92 23.00
CA ALA A 52 -6.97 1.65 23.20
C ALA A 52 -7.05 2.93 22.34
N ALA A 53 -5.97 3.72 22.30
CA ALA A 53 -5.89 4.90 21.46
C ALA A 53 -6.00 4.56 19.96
N MET A 54 -5.34 3.49 19.52
CA MET A 54 -5.34 3.07 18.13
C MET A 54 -6.67 2.48 17.66
N GLU A 55 -7.48 1.89 18.54
CA GLU A 55 -8.85 1.49 18.18
C GLU A 55 -9.74 2.68 17.84
N VAL A 56 -9.51 3.84 18.47
CA VAL A 56 -10.20 5.09 18.11
C VAL A 56 -9.74 5.56 16.73
N MET A 57 -8.42 5.60 16.49
CA MET A 57 -7.83 6.04 15.23
C MET A 57 -8.24 5.14 14.05
N LYS A 58 -8.21 3.82 14.26
CA LYS A 58 -8.65 2.79 13.31
C LYS A 58 -10.03 3.09 12.73
N LYS A 59 -10.99 3.53 13.56
CA LYS A 59 -12.35 3.85 13.12
C LYS A 59 -12.40 5.04 12.16
N GLY A 60 -11.55 6.05 12.33
CA GLY A 60 -11.57 7.20 11.42
C GLY A 60 -10.82 6.98 10.11
N PHE A 61 -9.88 6.04 10.06
CA PHE A 61 -9.31 5.64 8.77
C PHE A 61 -10.25 4.75 7.95
N LEU A 62 -11.27 4.14 8.57
CA LEU A 62 -12.25 3.36 7.82
C LEU A 62 -13.00 4.25 6.81
N ASN A 63 -12.99 3.83 5.54
CA ASN A 63 -13.50 4.59 4.39
C ASN A 63 -12.77 5.93 4.13
N ALA A 64 -11.60 6.17 4.74
CA ALA A 64 -10.75 7.30 4.39
C ALA A 64 -10.16 7.09 2.99
N ARG A 65 -9.96 8.20 2.27
CA ARG A 65 -9.48 8.21 0.89
C ARG A 65 -8.14 8.91 0.81
N PHE A 66 -7.14 8.17 0.34
CA PHE A 66 -5.78 8.63 0.12
C PHE A 66 -5.62 8.91 -1.38
N ILE A 67 -5.36 10.16 -1.73
CA ILE A 67 -5.34 10.62 -3.11
C ILE A 67 -3.93 11.08 -3.46
N PHE A 68 -3.24 10.27 -4.25
CA PHE A 68 -1.91 10.56 -4.78
C PHE A 68 -2.05 11.07 -6.22
N LYS A 69 -2.03 12.39 -6.39
CA LYS A 69 -2.19 13.01 -7.73
C LYS A 69 -0.91 12.87 -8.56
N THR A 70 -1.08 12.84 -9.88
CA THR A 70 0.01 12.77 -10.87
C THR A 70 0.96 13.96 -10.80
N ASP A 71 0.47 15.14 -10.41
CA ASP A 71 1.25 16.36 -10.18
C ASP A 71 2.11 16.31 -8.90
N GLY A 72 2.06 15.20 -8.15
CA GLY A 72 2.81 15.02 -6.92
C GLY A 72 2.14 15.61 -5.69
N ILE A 73 0.84 15.96 -5.74
CA ILE A 73 0.09 16.44 -4.57
C ILE A 73 -0.70 15.29 -3.91
N PHE A 74 -0.63 15.24 -2.58
CA PHE A 74 -1.36 14.31 -1.74
C PHE A 74 -2.56 15.00 -1.07
N ASN A 75 -3.65 14.24 -0.94
CA ASN A 75 -4.80 14.61 -0.11
C ASN A 75 -5.31 13.40 0.66
N LEU A 76 -5.75 13.64 1.89
CA LEU A 76 -6.45 12.70 2.75
C LEU A 76 -7.87 13.23 2.98
N ILE A 77 -8.86 12.44 2.57
CA ILE A 77 -10.27 12.70 2.86
C ILE A 77 -10.72 11.68 3.90
N LEU A 78 -10.99 12.16 5.11
CA LEU A 78 -11.54 11.34 6.19
C LEU A 78 -13.05 11.14 6.01
N SER A 79 -13.59 10.06 6.59
CA SER A 79 -15.04 9.84 6.60
C SER A 79 -15.73 10.85 7.53
N LYS A 80 -17.02 11.13 7.29
CA LYS A 80 -17.79 12.05 8.16
C LYS A 80 -17.89 11.56 9.61
N GLU A 81 -17.79 10.25 9.81
CA GLU A 81 -17.85 9.58 11.10
C GLU A 81 -16.49 9.54 11.82
N SER A 82 -15.44 10.11 11.20
CA SER A 82 -14.11 10.12 11.77
C SER A 82 -14.05 10.93 13.07
N PRO A 83 -13.38 10.41 14.12
CA PRO A 83 -13.10 11.16 15.34
C PRO A 83 -12.50 12.54 15.09
N ALA A 84 -12.88 13.52 15.92
CA ALA A 84 -12.42 14.90 15.76
C ALA A 84 -10.88 15.03 15.81
N VAL A 85 -10.21 14.21 16.61
CA VAL A 85 -8.73 14.18 16.71
C VAL A 85 -8.07 13.88 15.36
N LEU A 86 -8.71 13.11 14.48
CA LEU A 86 -8.16 12.83 13.14
C LEU A 86 -8.31 14.02 12.20
N LYS A 87 -9.23 14.96 12.46
CA LYS A 87 -9.32 16.19 11.67
C LYS A 87 -8.06 17.05 11.79
N GLU A 88 -7.29 16.87 12.86
CA GLU A 88 -5.98 17.50 12.99
C GLU A 88 -5.05 17.09 11.84
N MET A 89 -5.26 15.95 11.18
CA MET A 89 -4.48 15.50 10.02
C MET A 89 -4.74 16.30 8.74
N ASP A 90 -5.65 17.27 8.75
CA ASP A 90 -5.94 18.13 7.59
C ASP A 90 -4.69 18.88 7.08
N PHE A 91 -3.66 19.08 7.92
CA PHE A 91 -2.39 19.68 7.49
C PHE A 91 -1.65 18.87 6.41
N LEU A 92 -1.98 17.59 6.24
CA LEU A 92 -1.43 16.71 5.20
C LEU A 92 -2.03 16.99 3.82
N ASN A 93 -3.18 17.66 3.75
CA ASN A 93 -3.80 18.01 2.49
C ASN A 93 -2.98 19.05 1.71
N ASN A 94 -2.98 18.92 0.39
CA ASN A 94 -2.20 19.74 -0.54
C ASN A 94 -0.67 19.70 -0.30
N ARG A 95 -0.17 18.65 0.34
CA ARG A 95 1.28 18.43 0.51
C ARG A 95 1.87 17.67 -0.66
N LYS A 96 3.15 17.85 -0.90
CA LYS A 96 3.86 17.04 -1.91
C LYS A 96 3.95 15.59 -1.44
N TRP A 97 4.07 14.66 -2.37
CA TRP A 97 4.42 13.27 -2.05
C TRP A 97 5.48 12.73 -2.99
N PHE A 98 6.25 11.78 -2.47
CA PHE A 98 7.32 11.09 -3.18
C PHE A 98 7.21 9.59 -2.93
N PHE A 99 7.56 8.80 -3.94
CA PHE A 99 7.63 7.36 -3.81
C PHE A 99 9.08 6.91 -3.97
N TYR A 100 9.52 6.05 -3.07
CA TYR A 100 10.85 5.45 -3.01
C TYR A 100 10.70 3.94 -3.28
N PRO A 101 10.86 3.50 -4.55
CA PRO A 101 10.59 2.11 -4.94
C PRO A 101 11.50 1.10 -4.25
N ASP A 102 12.74 1.50 -3.94
CA ASP A 102 13.74 0.69 -3.23
C ASP A 102 13.29 0.30 -1.81
N LYS A 103 12.39 1.08 -1.23
CA LYS A 103 11.85 0.89 0.13
C LYS A 103 10.36 0.57 0.14
N SER A 104 9.71 0.52 -1.03
CA SER A 104 8.25 0.51 -1.16
C SER A 104 7.58 1.56 -0.27
N MET A 105 8.15 2.76 -0.20
CA MET A 105 7.76 3.78 0.78
C MET A 105 7.24 5.04 0.08
N ILE A 106 6.11 5.54 0.53
CA ILE A 106 5.57 6.85 0.20
C ILE A 106 5.94 7.81 1.34
N ALA A 107 6.46 8.99 0.99
CA ALA A 107 6.66 10.08 1.94
C ALA A 107 5.75 11.26 1.57
N ILE A 108 5.07 11.81 2.57
CA ILE A 108 4.23 13.01 2.45
C ILE A 108 4.99 14.21 3.02
N GLY A 109 5.00 15.32 2.30
CA GLY A 109 5.77 16.52 2.62
C GLY A 109 6.95 16.71 1.69
N THR A 110 8.05 17.26 2.21
CA THR A 110 9.30 17.49 1.46
C THR A 110 10.44 16.68 2.08
N PRO A 111 11.58 16.49 1.39
CA PRO A 111 12.74 15.85 2.00
C PRO A 111 13.25 16.52 3.28
N LYS A 112 12.96 17.81 3.49
CA LYS A 112 13.31 18.55 4.71
C LYS A 112 12.21 18.50 5.78
N GLU A 113 10.97 18.24 5.38
CA GLU A 113 9.77 18.24 6.22
C GLU A 113 8.94 17.02 5.85
N ASN A 114 9.34 15.87 6.40
CA ASN A 114 8.61 14.63 6.20
C ASN A 114 7.51 14.52 7.25
N LEU A 115 6.27 14.63 6.79
CA LEU A 115 5.09 14.75 7.64
C LEU A 115 4.46 13.38 7.93
N MET A 116 4.64 12.41 7.04
CA MET A 116 4.14 11.05 7.17
C MET A 116 4.88 10.11 6.24
N GLN A 117 5.20 8.92 6.73
CA GLN A 117 5.71 7.81 5.92
C GLN A 117 4.69 6.68 5.86
N ILE A 118 4.51 6.13 4.66
CA ILE A 118 3.61 5.01 4.41
C ILE A 118 4.42 3.93 3.70
N PHE A 119 4.58 2.77 4.33
CA PHE A 119 5.13 1.60 3.65
C PHE A 119 4.01 0.85 2.95
N VAL A 120 4.26 0.41 1.73
CA VAL A 120 3.29 -0.29 0.89
C VAL A 120 3.71 -1.74 0.76
N GLU A 121 2.82 -2.63 1.15
CA GLU A 121 3.00 -4.07 1.04
C GLU A 121 1.87 -4.70 0.23
N GLU A 122 2.16 -5.82 -0.42
CA GLU A 122 1.13 -6.69 -1.00
C GLU A 122 1.01 -7.94 -0.15
N GLN A 123 -0.19 -8.19 0.38
CA GLN A 123 -0.49 -9.37 1.18
C GLN A 123 -1.74 -10.05 0.65
N ASN A 124 -1.62 -11.30 0.20
CA ASN A 124 -2.75 -12.10 -0.33
C ASN A 124 -3.56 -11.37 -1.43
N GLY A 125 -2.88 -10.64 -2.31
CA GLY A 125 -3.51 -9.85 -3.39
C GLY A 125 -4.19 -8.56 -2.94
N SER A 126 -4.03 -8.16 -1.68
CA SER A 126 -4.48 -6.86 -1.16
C SER A 126 -3.29 -5.92 -0.94
N THR A 127 -3.47 -4.64 -1.24
CA THR A 127 -2.47 -3.61 -0.93
C THR A 127 -2.66 -3.14 0.51
N ILE A 128 -1.60 -3.16 1.30
CA ILE A 128 -1.58 -2.72 2.70
C ILE A 128 -0.71 -1.47 2.81
N PHE A 129 -1.26 -0.42 3.40
CA PHE A 129 -0.53 0.78 3.80
C PHE A 129 -0.24 0.72 5.28
N LEU A 130 1.04 0.63 5.63
CA LEU A 130 1.55 0.70 6.99
C LEU A 130 1.95 2.15 7.27
N ILE A 131 1.23 2.83 8.16
CA ILE A 131 1.57 4.20 8.55
C ILE A 131 2.76 4.11 9.52
N HIS A 132 3.90 4.73 9.22
CA HIS A 132 5.09 4.55 10.05
C HIS A 132 4.94 5.12 11.47
N GLU A 133 4.24 6.25 11.57
CA GLU A 133 4.09 7.01 12.81
C GLU A 133 3.09 6.38 13.80
N THR A 134 2.32 5.38 13.36
CA THR A 134 1.30 4.71 14.18
C THR A 134 1.30 3.21 13.92
N PRO A 135 1.04 2.33 14.90
CA PRO A 135 0.94 0.89 14.64
C PRO A 135 -0.41 0.54 13.97
N LEU A 136 -0.68 1.12 12.81
CA LEU A 136 -1.88 0.89 12.00
C LEU A 136 -1.50 0.35 10.62
N ALA A 137 -2.16 -0.75 10.25
CA ALA A 137 -2.14 -1.30 8.90
C ALA A 137 -3.50 -1.07 8.25
N LEU A 138 -3.50 -0.41 7.08
CA LEU A 138 -4.70 -0.06 6.34
C LEU A 138 -4.77 -0.93 5.07
N LYS A 139 -5.82 -1.73 4.92
CA LYS A 139 -6.07 -2.47 3.69
C LYS A 139 -6.76 -1.55 2.70
N MET A 140 -6.08 -1.33 1.58
CA MET A 140 -6.44 -0.32 0.59
C MET A 140 -6.99 -0.98 -0.66
N GLU A 141 -8.02 -0.35 -1.23
CA GLU A 141 -8.55 -0.67 -2.54
C GLU A 141 -8.37 0.54 -3.45
N LYS A 142 -7.79 0.34 -4.64
CA LYS A 142 -7.66 1.41 -5.61
C LYS A 142 -9.03 1.71 -6.21
N VAL A 143 -9.48 2.95 -6.11
CA VAL A 143 -10.74 3.40 -6.70
C VAL A 143 -10.54 3.48 -8.21
N GLN A 144 -11.16 2.55 -8.94
CA GLN A 144 -11.18 2.62 -10.40
C GLN A 144 -12.06 3.79 -10.81
N LYS A 145 -11.58 4.62 -11.74
CA LYS A 145 -12.46 5.56 -12.44
C LYS A 145 -13.23 4.76 -13.48
N GLU A 146 -14.54 4.66 -13.31
CA GLU A 146 -15.47 4.23 -14.35
C GLU A 146 -15.44 5.18 -15.56
#